data_AF-A0AAU4QTX7-F1
#
_entry.id   AF-A0AAU4QTX7-F1
#
_cell.length_a   1.000
_cell.length_b   1.000
_cell.length_c   1.000
_cell.angle_alpha   90.00
_cell.angle_beta   90.00
_cell.angle_gamma   90.00
#
_symmetry.space_group_name_H-M   'P 1'
#
loop_
_entity.id
_entity.type
_entity.pdbx_description
1 polymer ?
#
loop_
_entity_poly.entity_id
_entity_poly.type
_entity_poly.pdbx_seq_one_letter_code
_entity_poly.pdbx_strand_id
1 'polypeptide(L)'
;MSLHPTLQPYADAWTHSIEAISELVTPLVEGEWNRRTPCPGWSVRDVVSHVIGLDCEMLGDPRPIHTLPRDLFHVTNDSQRYMEMQVDVRRHHTAPEMTSELEYTVIRRNRQLRNESRDPGTKVRGPLGAELTLEESMRTHAFDIWVHEQDLRAALGRPGNLDSPGAHVARDVLLSKLPDIIATKADAPRSSAIVLDVHGPIEFLRTIRIDIQGRGTLETAPALGPAATLTLDWETYVRLACGRITPEAAADRLKSEGDADLTAAILRNFTVTP
;
A
#
# COMPACT_ATOMS: atom_id res chain seq x y z
N MET A 1 24.77 -4.06 16.76
CA MET A 1 24.20 -2.70 16.84
C MET A 1 22.70 -2.85 16.69
N SER A 2 21.90 -2.17 17.51
CA SER A 2 20.44 -2.21 17.38
C SER A 2 20.00 -1.31 16.22
N LEU A 3 18.90 -1.69 15.56
CA LEU A 3 18.26 -0.87 14.54
C LEU A 3 17.95 0.54 15.08
N HIS A 4 18.06 1.56 14.24
CA HIS A 4 17.76 2.93 14.62
C HIS A 4 16.28 3.05 15.06
N PRO A 5 15.95 3.75 16.18
CA PRO A 5 14.57 3.82 16.69
C PRO A 5 13.54 4.32 15.67
N THR A 6 13.90 5.27 14.81
CA THR A 6 13.02 5.76 13.71
C THR A 6 12.69 4.68 12.68
N LEU A 7 13.56 3.70 12.46
CA LEU A 7 13.36 2.63 11.49
C LEU A 7 12.64 1.42 12.09
N GLN A 8 12.62 1.30 13.43
CA GLN A 8 12.05 0.16 14.14
C GLN A 8 10.56 -0.08 13.81
N PRO A 9 9.68 0.94 13.79
CA PRO A 9 8.27 0.71 13.45
C PRO A 9 8.06 0.10 12.06
N TYR A 10 8.90 0.45 11.08
CA TYR A 10 8.80 -0.10 9.72
C TYR A 10 9.33 -1.53 9.64
N ALA A 11 10.38 -1.85 10.39
CA ALA A 11 10.86 -3.22 10.52
C ALA A 11 9.82 -4.12 11.21
N ASP A 12 9.19 -3.65 12.28
CA ASP A 12 8.14 -4.37 12.99
C ASP A 12 6.90 -4.58 12.10
N ALA A 13 6.47 -3.54 11.38
CA ALA A 13 5.37 -3.59 10.43
C ALA A 13 5.62 -4.59 9.29
N TRP A 14 6.81 -4.56 8.69
CA TRP A 14 7.19 -5.53 7.66
C TRP A 14 7.22 -6.95 8.24
N THR A 15 7.85 -7.15 9.41
CA THR A 15 8.01 -8.48 10.04
C THR A 15 6.66 -9.10 10.35
N HIS A 16 5.76 -8.35 10.99
CA HIS A 16 4.41 -8.81 11.29
C HIS A 16 3.63 -9.19 10.03
N SER A 17 3.67 -8.34 9.00
CA SER A 17 2.89 -8.55 7.78
C SER A 17 3.43 -9.74 6.98
N ILE A 18 4.75 -9.90 6.87
CA ILE A 18 5.35 -11.00 6.10
C ILE A 18 5.19 -12.36 6.80
N GLU A 19 5.21 -12.39 8.13
CA GLU A 19 4.88 -13.59 8.91
C GLU A 19 3.40 -13.97 8.70
N ALA A 20 2.48 -13.01 8.76
CA ALA A 20 1.08 -13.24 8.47
C ALA A 20 0.85 -13.75 7.04
N ILE A 21 1.54 -13.19 6.04
CA ILE A 21 1.50 -13.72 4.66
C ILE A 21 1.98 -15.17 4.62
N SER A 22 3.09 -15.48 5.27
CA SER A 22 3.66 -16.84 5.31
C SER A 22 2.67 -17.83 5.93
N GLU A 23 2.01 -17.46 7.03
CA GLU A 23 0.96 -18.26 7.68
C GLU A 23 -0.28 -18.45 6.79
N LEU A 24 -0.67 -17.42 6.04
CA LEU A 24 -1.81 -17.47 5.12
C LEU A 24 -1.56 -18.45 3.96
N VAL A 25 -0.35 -18.45 3.40
CA VAL A 25 -0.05 -19.17 2.14
C VAL A 25 0.48 -20.59 2.36
N THR A 26 1.13 -20.86 3.50
CA THR A 26 1.68 -22.19 3.83
C THR A 26 0.66 -23.35 3.72
N PRO A 27 -0.59 -23.23 4.23
CA PRO A 27 -1.55 -24.33 4.18
C PRO A 27 -2.32 -24.42 2.85
N LEU A 28 -2.08 -23.52 1.89
CA LEU A 28 -2.87 -23.46 0.67
C LEU A 28 -2.59 -24.65 -0.25
N VAL A 29 -3.65 -25.23 -0.79
CA VAL A 29 -3.53 -26.22 -1.87
C VAL A 29 -3.29 -25.52 -3.20
N GLU A 30 -2.69 -26.23 -4.17
CA GLU A 30 -2.28 -25.67 -5.48
C GLU A 30 -3.38 -24.85 -6.18
N GLY A 31 -4.63 -25.30 -6.12
CA GLY A 31 -5.76 -24.59 -6.75
C GLY A 31 -6.05 -23.21 -6.14
N GLU A 32 -5.74 -22.98 -4.86
CA GLU A 32 -6.00 -21.71 -4.18
C GLU A 32 -5.01 -20.61 -4.59
N TRP A 33 -3.81 -20.98 -5.01
CA TRP A 33 -2.80 -20.06 -5.53
C TRP A 33 -3.24 -19.31 -6.78
N ASN A 34 -4.20 -19.88 -7.53
CA ASN A 34 -4.75 -19.28 -8.74
C ASN A 34 -6.02 -18.44 -8.50
N ARG A 35 -6.45 -18.26 -7.24
CA ARG A 35 -7.60 -17.38 -6.92
C ARG A 35 -7.26 -15.94 -7.28
N ARG A 36 -8.21 -15.26 -7.93
CA ARG A 36 -8.10 -13.83 -8.23
C ARG A 36 -8.07 -13.01 -6.95
N THR A 37 -7.24 -11.98 -6.93
CA THR A 37 -7.18 -11.02 -5.83
C THR A 37 -7.85 -9.70 -6.23
N PRO A 38 -8.01 -8.77 -5.29
CA PRO A 38 -8.42 -7.40 -5.61
C PRO A 38 -7.44 -6.66 -6.54
N CYS A 39 -6.18 -7.09 -6.66
CA CYS A 39 -5.23 -6.53 -7.61
C CYS A 39 -5.60 -6.94 -9.05
N PRO A 40 -5.83 -5.99 -9.97
CA PRO A 40 -6.20 -6.30 -11.34
C PRO A 40 -5.17 -7.21 -12.03
N GLY A 41 -5.64 -8.35 -12.54
CA GLY A 41 -4.80 -9.32 -13.26
C GLY A 41 -3.95 -10.23 -12.38
N TRP A 42 -3.97 -10.06 -11.05
CA TRP A 42 -3.14 -10.85 -10.14
C TRP A 42 -3.95 -11.92 -9.40
N SER A 43 -3.33 -13.09 -9.32
CA SER A 43 -3.72 -14.21 -8.46
C SER A 43 -3.02 -14.14 -7.10
N VAL A 44 -3.39 -15.03 -6.17
CA VAL A 44 -2.66 -15.21 -4.91
C VAL A 44 -1.17 -15.44 -5.17
N ARG A 45 -0.82 -16.26 -6.18
CA ARG A 45 0.57 -16.47 -6.59
C ARG A 45 1.24 -15.17 -6.99
N ASP A 46 0.59 -14.37 -7.82
CA ASP A 46 1.15 -13.12 -8.32
C ASP A 46 1.44 -12.12 -7.18
N VAL A 47 0.54 -12.02 -6.19
CA VAL A 47 0.76 -11.17 -5.01
C VAL A 47 1.97 -11.66 -4.21
N VAL A 48 2.09 -12.97 -3.96
CA VAL A 48 3.26 -13.52 -3.26
C VAL A 48 4.55 -13.33 -4.07
N SER A 49 4.49 -13.46 -5.40
CA SER A 49 5.61 -13.20 -6.31
C SER A 49 6.09 -11.76 -6.24
N HIS A 50 5.17 -10.80 -6.17
CA HIS A 50 5.49 -9.38 -5.99
C HIS A 50 6.17 -9.12 -4.64
N VAL A 51 5.63 -9.67 -3.55
CA VAL A 51 6.21 -9.58 -2.21
C VAL A 51 7.65 -10.10 -2.17
N ILE A 52 7.89 -11.30 -2.72
CA ILE A 52 9.24 -11.86 -2.83
C ILE A 52 10.13 -10.95 -3.67
N GLY A 53 9.63 -10.45 -4.80
CA GLY A 53 10.38 -9.62 -5.72
C GLY A 53 10.84 -8.30 -5.10
N LEU A 54 9.98 -7.62 -4.34
CA LEU A 54 10.34 -6.40 -3.62
C LEU A 54 11.38 -6.67 -2.54
N ASP A 55 11.25 -7.77 -1.78
CA ASP A 55 12.24 -8.12 -0.77
C ASP A 55 13.61 -8.50 -1.38
N CYS A 56 13.62 -9.17 -2.54
CA CYS A 56 14.84 -9.38 -3.33
C CYS A 56 15.49 -8.05 -3.74
N GLU A 57 14.71 -7.06 -4.18
CA GLU A 57 15.24 -5.72 -4.49
C GLU A 57 15.80 -5.02 -3.24
N MET A 58 15.13 -5.13 -2.09
CA MET A 58 15.64 -4.61 -0.81
C MET A 58 16.94 -5.29 -0.38
N LEU A 59 17.13 -6.57 -0.71
CA LEU A 59 18.37 -7.31 -0.49
C LEU A 59 19.48 -6.92 -1.47
N GLY A 60 19.17 -6.17 -2.54
CA GLY A 60 20.09 -5.83 -3.61
C GLY A 60 20.34 -6.98 -4.60
N ASP A 61 19.43 -7.95 -4.65
CA ASP A 61 19.51 -9.04 -5.62
C ASP A 61 19.31 -8.51 -7.05
N PRO A 62 19.97 -9.11 -8.05
CA PRO A 62 19.74 -8.73 -9.43
C PRO A 62 18.29 -9.01 -9.83
N ARG A 63 17.68 -8.07 -10.54
CA ARG A 63 16.35 -8.27 -11.12
C ARG A 63 16.37 -9.38 -12.18
N PRO A 64 15.28 -10.15 -12.33
CA PRO A 64 15.17 -11.16 -13.39
C PRO A 64 15.37 -10.57 -14.78
N ILE A 65 16.06 -11.31 -15.66
CA ILE A 65 16.08 -11.01 -17.09
C ILE A 65 14.91 -11.76 -17.72
N HIS A 66 13.76 -11.09 -17.82
CA HIS A 66 12.52 -11.71 -18.26
C HIS A 66 11.74 -10.82 -19.23
N THR A 67 11.20 -11.41 -20.29
CA THR A 67 10.37 -10.69 -21.27
C THR A 67 8.91 -10.94 -20.97
N LEU A 68 8.18 -9.86 -20.69
CA LEU A 68 6.75 -9.94 -20.41
C LEU A 68 5.92 -10.29 -21.66
N PRO A 69 4.87 -11.12 -21.50
CA PRO A 69 3.84 -11.31 -22.51
C PRO A 69 3.23 -9.98 -22.98
N ARG A 70 2.78 -9.93 -24.25
CA ARG A 70 2.21 -8.71 -24.86
C ARG A 70 0.75 -8.49 -24.52
N ASP A 71 0.06 -9.51 -24.02
CA ASP A 71 -1.37 -9.60 -23.77
C ASP A 71 -1.76 -9.33 -22.30
N LEU A 72 -0.85 -8.74 -21.52
CA LEU A 72 -1.13 -8.30 -20.15
C LEU A 72 -1.89 -6.96 -20.15
N PHE A 73 -3.22 -7.02 -20.30
CA PHE A 73 -4.08 -5.84 -20.41
C PHE A 73 -4.09 -4.94 -19.16
N HIS A 74 -3.77 -5.49 -17.99
CA HIS A 74 -3.65 -4.71 -16.75
C HIS A 74 -2.35 -3.90 -16.66
N VAL A 75 -1.37 -4.16 -17.53
CA VAL A 75 -0.09 -3.45 -17.57
C VAL A 75 -0.17 -2.30 -18.58
N THR A 76 -0.45 -1.11 -18.09
CA THR A 76 -0.75 0.08 -18.89
C THR A 76 0.35 1.14 -18.87
N ASN A 77 1.32 1.03 -17.95
CA ASN A 77 2.40 2.00 -17.78
C ASN A 77 3.72 1.33 -17.37
N ASP A 78 4.81 2.11 -17.36
CA ASP A 78 6.16 1.61 -17.09
C ASP A 78 6.36 1.16 -15.63
N SER A 79 5.63 1.75 -14.68
CA SER A 79 5.68 1.32 -13.28
C SER A 79 5.05 -0.05 -13.10
N GLN A 80 3.88 -0.28 -13.71
CA GLN A 80 3.23 -1.60 -13.73
C GLN A 80 4.09 -2.63 -14.46
N ARG A 81 4.73 -2.25 -15.58
CA ARG A 81 5.68 -3.12 -16.29
C ARG A 81 6.89 -3.49 -15.43
N TYR A 82 7.39 -2.54 -14.64
CA TYR A 82 8.48 -2.76 -13.70
C TYR A 82 8.08 -3.74 -12.61
N MET A 83 6.88 -3.65 -12.05
CA MET A 83 6.43 -4.61 -11.03
C MET A 83 6.13 -5.99 -11.63
N GLU A 84 5.43 -6.03 -12.76
CA GLU A 84 4.97 -7.28 -13.40
C GLU A 84 6.11 -8.24 -13.75
N MET A 85 7.31 -7.75 -14.07
CA MET A 85 8.45 -8.61 -14.40
C MET A 85 8.83 -9.58 -13.27
N GLN A 86 8.79 -9.12 -12.02
CA GLN A 86 9.08 -9.94 -10.83
C GLN A 86 7.94 -10.93 -10.52
N VAL A 87 6.74 -10.60 -10.98
CA VAL A 87 5.53 -11.41 -10.83
C VAL A 87 5.50 -12.53 -11.88
N ASP A 88 5.58 -12.17 -13.15
CA ASP A 88 5.40 -13.07 -14.28
C ASP A 88 6.44 -14.19 -14.30
N VAL A 89 7.69 -13.89 -13.91
CA VAL A 89 8.76 -14.88 -13.84
C VAL A 89 8.44 -16.04 -12.88
N ARG A 90 7.55 -15.85 -11.90
CA ARG A 90 7.17 -16.87 -10.90
C ARG A 90 5.83 -17.55 -11.18
N ARG A 91 5.10 -17.17 -12.25
CA ARG A 91 3.79 -17.76 -12.56
C ARG A 91 3.83 -19.27 -12.84
N HIS A 92 4.98 -19.79 -13.23
CA HIS A 92 5.20 -21.20 -13.51
C HIS A 92 5.66 -22.01 -12.29
N HIS A 93 5.95 -21.35 -11.16
CA HIS A 93 6.34 -22.04 -9.92
C HIS A 93 5.12 -22.75 -9.32
N THR A 94 5.37 -23.87 -8.65
CA THR A 94 4.40 -24.63 -7.85
C THR A 94 4.23 -24.01 -6.46
N ALA A 95 3.18 -24.41 -5.72
CA ALA A 95 3.00 -23.93 -4.34
C ALA A 95 4.22 -24.19 -3.43
N PRO A 96 4.86 -25.40 -3.42
CA PRO A 96 6.05 -25.62 -2.61
C PRO A 96 7.26 -24.77 -3.01
N GLU A 97 7.44 -24.48 -4.30
CA GLU A 97 8.52 -23.59 -4.76
C GLU A 97 8.29 -22.16 -4.27
N MET A 98 7.05 -21.67 -4.36
CA MET A 98 6.67 -20.34 -3.87
C MET A 98 6.87 -20.19 -2.35
N THR A 99 6.41 -21.16 -1.56
CA THR A 99 6.57 -21.09 -0.09
C THR A 99 8.02 -21.22 0.33
N SER A 100 8.80 -22.08 -0.33
CA SER A 100 10.24 -22.23 -0.05
C SER A 100 11.03 -20.96 -0.39
N GLU A 101 10.71 -20.31 -1.52
CA GLU A 101 11.35 -19.05 -1.92
C GLU A 101 10.97 -17.91 -0.97
N LEU A 102 9.70 -17.83 -0.57
CA LEU A 102 9.22 -16.88 0.43
C LEU A 102 9.96 -17.06 1.75
N GLU A 103 10.00 -18.28 2.31
CA GLU A 103 10.68 -18.57 3.57
C GLU A 103 12.16 -18.16 3.52
N TYR A 104 12.86 -18.54 2.43
CA TYR A 104 14.26 -18.16 2.23
C TYR A 104 14.45 -16.64 2.22
N THR A 105 13.55 -15.92 1.54
CA THR A 105 13.58 -14.46 1.43
C THR A 105 13.32 -13.79 2.77
N VAL A 106 12.34 -14.29 3.54
CA VAL A 106 12.02 -13.82 4.89
C VAL A 106 13.22 -13.95 5.82
N ILE A 107 13.91 -15.10 5.80
CA ILE A 107 15.11 -15.32 6.63
C ILE A 107 16.20 -14.30 6.30
N ARG A 108 16.46 -14.05 5.01
CA ARG A 108 17.46 -13.10 4.54
C ARG A 108 17.11 -11.66 4.93
N ARG A 109 15.87 -11.24 4.73
CA ARG A 109 15.39 -9.89 5.07
C ARG A 109 15.41 -9.65 6.57
N ASN A 110 14.95 -10.60 7.37
CA ASN A 110 15.07 -10.54 8.83
C ASN A 110 16.52 -10.37 9.28
N ARG A 111 17.46 -11.10 8.66
CA ARG A 111 18.89 -10.92 8.93
C ARG A 111 19.38 -9.53 8.50
N GLN A 112 18.94 -9.01 7.35
CA GLN A 112 19.31 -7.68 6.89
C GLN A 112 18.82 -6.60 7.87
N LEU A 113 17.55 -6.64 8.29
CA LEU A 113 16.95 -5.70 9.23
C LEU A 113 17.65 -5.72 10.60
N ARG A 114 17.95 -6.92 11.14
CA ARG A 114 18.69 -7.03 12.41
C ARG A 114 20.11 -6.46 12.36
N ASN A 115 20.72 -6.42 11.18
CA ASN A 115 22.08 -5.92 10.98
C ASN A 115 22.10 -4.50 10.39
N GLU A 116 20.93 -3.87 10.23
CA GLU A 116 20.84 -2.53 9.70
C GLU A 116 21.34 -1.52 10.74
N SER A 117 22.38 -0.78 10.37
CA SER A 117 23.04 0.20 11.24
C SER A 117 23.22 1.56 10.56
N ARG A 118 22.72 1.72 9.33
CA ARG A 118 22.81 2.98 8.58
C ARG A 118 21.85 4.01 9.17
N ASP A 119 22.18 5.28 8.98
CA ASP A 119 21.34 6.40 9.37
C ASP A 119 20.04 6.44 8.55
N PRO A 120 18.88 6.80 9.12
CA PRO A 120 17.62 6.91 8.39
C PRO A 120 17.68 7.78 7.12
N GLY A 121 18.52 8.82 7.13
CA GLY A 121 18.73 9.72 5.99
C GLY A 121 19.66 9.17 4.90
N THR A 122 20.25 7.98 5.10
CA THR A 122 21.14 7.35 4.11
C THR A 122 20.41 7.16 2.79
N LYS A 123 21.03 7.60 1.69
CA LYS A 123 20.47 7.44 0.35
C LYS A 123 20.56 5.99 -0.12
N VAL A 124 19.44 5.49 -0.62
CA VAL A 124 19.30 4.14 -1.19
C VAL A 124 18.59 4.23 -2.54
N ARG A 125 18.83 3.24 -3.40
CA ARG A 125 18.17 3.13 -4.69
C ARG A 125 16.79 2.47 -4.50
N GLY A 126 15.75 3.15 -4.97
CA GLY A 126 14.38 2.65 -5.01
C GLY A 126 13.95 2.17 -6.40
N PRO A 127 12.67 1.78 -6.54
CA PRO A 127 12.07 1.38 -7.80
C PRO A 127 12.31 2.39 -8.92
N LEU A 128 12.44 1.90 -10.16
CA LEU A 128 12.73 2.71 -11.35
C LEU A 128 13.98 3.60 -11.23
N GLY A 129 14.90 3.27 -10.31
CA GLY A 129 16.12 4.04 -10.08
C GLY A 129 15.92 5.34 -9.31
N ALA A 130 14.78 5.51 -8.63
CA ALA A 130 14.57 6.61 -7.70
C ALA A 130 15.65 6.62 -6.60
N GLU A 131 15.98 7.80 -6.08
CA GLU A 131 16.84 7.94 -4.91
C GLU A 131 15.98 8.31 -3.69
N LEU A 132 15.94 7.41 -2.71
CA LEU A 132 15.14 7.55 -1.49
C LEU A 132 16.06 7.62 -0.28
N THR A 133 15.58 8.22 0.81
CA THR A 133 16.16 7.93 2.13
C THR A 133 15.85 6.48 2.54
N LEU A 134 16.69 5.90 3.40
CA LEU A 134 16.45 4.57 3.96
C LEU A 134 15.11 4.52 4.71
N GLU A 135 14.77 5.59 5.41
CA GLU A 135 13.47 5.73 6.08
C GLU A 135 12.29 5.64 5.11
N GLU A 136 12.30 6.43 4.02
CA GLU A 136 11.25 6.41 3.00
C GLU A 136 11.15 5.04 2.32
N SER A 137 12.29 4.41 2.04
CA SER A 137 12.35 3.07 1.47
C SER A 137 11.69 2.04 2.39
N MET A 138 12.07 2.00 3.67
CA MET A 138 11.51 1.07 4.64
C MET A 138 10.02 1.32 4.91
N ARG A 139 9.61 2.60 5.01
CA ARG A 139 8.21 2.98 5.20
C ARG A 139 7.33 2.53 4.03
N THR A 140 7.76 2.81 2.80
CA THR A 140 7.00 2.45 1.60
C THR A 140 6.92 0.95 1.43
N HIS A 141 8.00 0.23 1.72
CA HIS A 141 8.04 -1.24 1.67
C HIS A 141 7.11 -1.87 2.71
N ALA A 142 7.15 -1.40 3.96
CA ALA A 142 6.25 -1.90 5.01
C ALA A 142 4.77 -1.66 4.68
N PHE A 143 4.44 -0.51 4.07
CA PHE A 143 3.10 -0.23 3.55
C PHE A 143 2.69 -1.24 2.46
N ASP A 144 3.56 -1.48 1.49
CA ASP A 144 3.30 -2.37 0.35
C ASP A 144 3.02 -3.81 0.80
N ILE A 145 3.87 -4.36 1.69
CA ILE A 145 3.68 -5.71 2.23
C ILE A 145 2.37 -5.81 3.01
N TRP A 146 2.02 -4.82 3.83
CA TRP A 146 0.76 -4.86 4.58
C TRP A 146 -0.46 -4.76 3.66
N VAL A 147 -0.45 -3.92 2.63
CA VAL A 147 -1.55 -3.83 1.65
C VAL A 147 -1.74 -5.17 0.95
N HIS A 148 -0.66 -5.82 0.54
CA HIS A 148 -0.72 -7.11 -0.12
C HIS A 148 -1.08 -8.27 0.81
N GLU A 149 -0.79 -8.17 2.11
CA GLU A 149 -1.40 -9.03 3.12
C GLU A 149 -2.92 -8.91 3.07
N GLN A 150 -3.48 -7.69 3.02
CA GLN A 150 -4.93 -7.47 2.92
C GLN A 150 -5.51 -8.00 1.60
N ASP A 151 -4.80 -7.87 0.49
CA ASP A 151 -5.22 -8.43 -0.81
C ASP A 151 -5.33 -9.96 -0.74
N LEU A 152 -4.38 -10.63 -0.08
CA LEU A 152 -4.41 -12.08 0.14
C LEU A 152 -5.55 -12.49 1.07
N ARG A 153 -5.75 -11.76 2.17
CA ARG A 153 -6.87 -11.99 3.09
C ARG A 153 -8.22 -11.90 2.40
N ALA A 154 -8.40 -10.89 1.55
CA ALA A 154 -9.61 -10.73 0.75
C ALA A 154 -9.83 -11.90 -0.23
N ALA A 155 -8.78 -12.32 -0.95
CA ALA A 155 -8.85 -13.43 -1.89
C ALA A 155 -9.12 -14.79 -1.23
N LEU A 156 -8.67 -14.96 0.02
CA LEU A 156 -8.77 -16.21 0.78
C LEU A 156 -9.96 -16.23 1.77
N GLY A 157 -10.69 -15.11 1.91
CA GLY A 157 -11.79 -14.99 2.88
C GLY A 157 -11.33 -15.04 4.34
N ARG A 158 -10.15 -14.50 4.65
CA ARG A 158 -9.51 -14.55 5.98
C ARG A 158 -9.30 -13.15 6.57
N PRO A 159 -10.35 -12.47 7.08
CA PRO A 159 -10.25 -11.11 7.61
C PRO A 159 -9.28 -11.04 8.81
N GLY A 160 -8.67 -9.87 9.04
CA GLY A 160 -7.80 -9.63 10.20
C GLY A 160 -6.70 -8.61 9.92
N ASN A 161 -5.93 -8.25 10.95
CA ASN A 161 -4.76 -7.37 10.86
C ASN A 161 -5.03 -5.95 10.33
N LEU A 162 -6.27 -5.47 10.47
CA LEU A 162 -6.66 -4.10 10.10
C LEU A 162 -6.16 -3.03 11.08
N ASP A 163 -5.67 -3.42 12.25
CA ASP A 163 -5.06 -2.58 13.30
C ASP A 163 -3.62 -2.99 13.63
N SER A 164 -3.00 -3.82 12.78
CA SER A 164 -1.63 -4.28 12.98
C SER A 164 -0.62 -3.13 12.87
N PRO A 165 0.67 -3.32 13.26
CA PRO A 165 1.69 -2.30 13.07
C PRO A 165 1.77 -1.79 11.62
N GLY A 166 1.55 -2.66 10.62
CA GLY A 166 1.46 -2.29 9.21
C GLY A 166 0.30 -1.36 8.89
N ALA A 167 -0.86 -1.53 9.55
CA ALA A 167 -2.02 -0.66 9.37
C ALA A 167 -1.74 0.78 9.81
N HIS A 168 -0.99 0.97 10.90
CA HIS A 168 -0.58 2.30 11.35
C HIS A 168 0.39 2.98 10.37
N VAL A 169 1.34 2.23 9.82
CA VAL A 169 2.23 2.73 8.76
C VAL A 169 1.41 3.10 7.52
N ALA A 170 0.46 2.26 7.13
CA ALA A 170 -0.42 2.51 6.00
C ALA A 170 -1.25 3.78 6.19
N ARG A 171 -1.84 3.98 7.37
CA ARG A 171 -2.55 5.23 7.70
C ARG A 171 -1.67 6.45 7.42
N ASP A 172 -0.45 6.46 7.94
CA ASP A 172 0.44 7.61 7.83
C ASP A 172 0.89 7.86 6.39
N VAL A 173 1.17 6.78 5.63
CA VAL A 173 1.47 6.87 4.20
C VAL A 173 0.28 7.44 3.42
N LEU A 174 -0.92 6.91 3.61
CA LEU A 174 -2.12 7.35 2.88
C LEU A 174 -2.49 8.79 3.23
N LEU A 175 -2.44 9.18 4.51
CA LEU A 175 -2.67 10.55 4.96
C LEU A 175 -1.69 11.55 4.32
N SER A 176 -0.43 11.15 4.12
CA SER A 176 0.59 12.02 3.50
C SER A 176 0.28 12.38 2.04
N LYS A 177 -0.56 11.58 1.36
CA LYS A 177 -0.94 11.80 -0.04
C LYS A 177 -2.15 12.72 -0.20
N LEU A 178 -2.99 12.83 0.83
CA LEU A 178 -4.23 13.60 0.78
C LEU A 178 -4.05 15.08 0.40
N PRO A 179 -3.02 15.82 0.88
CA PRO A 179 -2.83 17.20 0.48
C PRO A 179 -2.73 17.39 -1.04
N ASP A 180 -1.96 16.56 -1.74
CA ASP A 180 -1.81 16.62 -3.20
C ASP A 180 -3.11 16.19 -3.92
N ILE A 181 -3.74 15.10 -3.46
CA ILE A 181 -5.00 14.63 -4.01
C ILE A 181 -6.07 15.72 -3.95
N ILE A 182 -6.25 16.34 -2.78
CA ILE A 182 -7.34 17.27 -2.53
C ILE A 182 -7.02 18.64 -3.13
N ALA A 183 -5.82 19.17 -2.91
CA ALA A 183 -5.45 20.51 -3.39
C ALA A 183 -5.22 20.55 -4.90
N THR A 184 -4.57 19.52 -5.46
CA THR A 184 -4.09 19.55 -6.86
C THR A 184 -4.95 18.68 -7.77
N LYS A 185 -5.22 17.42 -7.43
CA LYS A 185 -5.95 16.52 -8.34
C LYS A 185 -7.45 16.74 -8.35
N ALA A 186 -8.03 17.03 -7.19
CA ALA A 186 -9.45 17.36 -7.03
C ALA A 186 -9.74 18.86 -7.19
N ASP A 187 -8.69 19.69 -7.33
CA ASP A 187 -8.77 21.15 -7.48
C ASP A 187 -9.68 21.81 -6.43
N ALA A 188 -9.46 21.46 -5.16
CA ALA A 188 -10.29 21.98 -4.08
C ALA A 188 -10.24 23.53 -4.01
N PRO A 189 -11.37 24.19 -3.70
CA PRO A 189 -11.41 25.64 -3.63
C PRO A 189 -10.37 26.23 -2.67
N ARG A 190 -9.78 27.37 -3.04
CA ARG A 190 -8.88 28.12 -2.16
C ARG A 190 -9.61 28.54 -0.89
N SER A 191 -8.88 28.64 0.22
CA SER A 191 -9.44 29.01 1.52
C SER A 191 -10.56 28.07 1.99
N SER A 192 -10.47 26.78 1.67
CA SER A 192 -11.43 25.75 2.08
C SER A 192 -10.81 24.73 3.03
N ALA A 193 -11.67 23.90 3.61
CA ALA A 193 -11.27 22.77 4.44
C ALA A 193 -12.09 21.54 4.07
N ILE A 194 -11.43 20.39 3.97
CA ILE A 194 -12.04 19.09 3.69
C ILE A 194 -11.79 18.20 4.90
N VAL A 195 -12.82 17.54 5.40
CA VAL A 195 -12.72 16.63 6.55
C VAL A 195 -12.82 15.20 6.08
N LEU A 196 -11.93 14.35 6.60
CA LEU A 196 -12.05 12.90 6.52
C LEU A 196 -12.27 12.37 7.93
N ASP A 197 -13.38 11.66 8.10
CA ASP A 197 -13.79 11.01 9.34
C ASP A 197 -13.77 9.49 9.13
N VAL A 198 -12.71 8.85 9.62
CA VAL A 198 -12.49 7.42 9.43
C VAL A 198 -12.63 6.70 10.76
N HIS A 199 -13.50 5.68 10.79
CA HIS A 199 -13.81 4.89 11.98
C HIS A 199 -13.42 3.41 11.83
N GLY A 200 -13.50 2.64 12.93
CA GLY A 200 -13.22 1.21 12.94
C GLY A 200 -11.88 0.87 13.61
N PRO A 201 -11.14 -0.15 13.15
CA PRO A 201 -9.91 -0.61 13.83
C PRO A 201 -8.82 0.48 13.93
N ILE A 202 -8.76 1.37 12.93
CA ILE A 202 -7.93 2.58 12.96
C ILE A 202 -8.85 3.77 12.81
N GLU A 203 -8.89 4.63 13.83
CA GLU A 203 -9.77 5.80 13.86
C GLU A 203 -8.98 7.10 13.74
N PHE A 204 -9.45 8.00 12.88
CA PHE A 204 -8.94 9.35 12.81
C PHE A 204 -9.95 10.31 12.19
N LEU A 205 -9.97 11.52 12.73
CA LEU A 205 -10.54 12.69 12.07
C LEU A 205 -9.39 13.58 11.61
N ARG A 206 -9.34 13.91 10.32
CA ARG A 206 -8.29 14.76 9.73
C ARG A 206 -8.90 15.81 8.82
N THR A 207 -8.29 17.00 8.85
CA THR A 207 -8.65 18.11 7.98
C THR A 207 -7.55 18.34 6.97
N ILE A 208 -7.89 18.45 5.69
CA ILE A 208 -7.01 19.04 4.68
C ILE A 208 -7.43 20.49 4.47
N ARG A 209 -6.57 21.43 4.85
CA ARG A 209 -6.80 22.87 4.67
C ARG A 209 -6.13 23.34 3.39
N ILE A 210 -6.89 24.07 2.57
CA ILE A 210 -6.38 24.70 1.35
C ILE A 210 -6.16 26.19 1.63
N ASP A 211 -4.92 26.65 1.53
CA ASP A 211 -4.60 28.06 1.75
C ASP A 211 -5.00 28.96 0.55
N ILE A 212 -4.79 30.27 0.69
CA ILE A 212 -5.06 31.24 -0.38
C ILE A 212 -4.19 31.01 -1.63
N GLN A 213 -3.05 30.32 -1.49
CA GLN A 213 -2.14 29.98 -2.57
C GLN A 213 -2.52 28.66 -3.26
N GLY A 214 -3.50 27.92 -2.73
CA GLY A 214 -3.96 26.64 -3.25
C GLY A 214 -3.14 25.45 -2.74
N ARG A 215 -2.37 25.63 -1.66
CA ARG A 215 -1.58 24.55 -1.05
C ARG A 215 -2.40 23.84 0.00
N GLY A 216 -2.36 22.50 -0.04
CA GLY A 216 -2.98 21.64 0.96
C GLY A 216 -2.05 21.39 2.15
N THR A 217 -2.60 21.45 3.36
CA THR A 217 -1.91 21.00 4.59
C THR A 217 -2.80 20.04 5.38
N LEU A 218 -2.20 18.97 5.88
CA LEU A 218 -2.85 18.02 6.78
C LEU A 218 -2.86 18.58 8.21
N GLU A 219 -4.03 18.68 8.81
CA GLU A 219 -4.25 19.14 10.18
C GLU A 219 -4.99 18.07 11.00
N THR A 220 -4.68 18.02 12.29
CA THR A 220 -5.35 17.15 13.27
C THR A 220 -6.59 17.80 13.88
N ALA A 221 -6.72 19.12 13.79
CA ALA A 221 -7.86 19.86 14.32
C ALA A 221 -9.07 19.75 13.35
N PRO A 222 -10.29 19.53 13.86
CA PRO A 222 -11.49 19.58 13.03
C PRO A 222 -11.73 21.00 12.51
N ALA A 223 -12.10 21.12 11.23
CA ALA A 223 -12.58 22.38 10.67
C ALA A 223 -14.05 22.62 11.02
N LEU A 224 -14.39 23.86 11.36
CA LEU A 224 -15.77 24.33 11.43
C LEU A 224 -16.24 24.72 10.02
N GLY A 225 -17.36 24.16 9.58
CA GLY A 225 -17.93 24.43 8.25
C GLY A 225 -17.04 23.96 7.09
N PRO A 226 -16.66 22.67 7.02
CA PRO A 226 -15.89 22.16 5.90
C PRO A 226 -16.68 22.26 4.59
N ALA A 227 -15.97 22.49 3.48
CA ALA A 227 -16.55 22.50 2.13
C ALA A 227 -17.02 21.10 1.72
N ALA A 228 -16.35 20.06 2.22
CA ALA A 228 -16.72 18.66 2.02
C ALA A 228 -16.30 17.81 3.24
N THR A 229 -17.10 16.80 3.56
CA THR A 229 -16.76 15.76 4.54
C THR A 229 -16.97 14.38 3.94
N LEU A 230 -15.98 13.49 4.10
CA LEU A 230 -16.08 12.08 3.74
C LEU A 230 -16.01 11.25 5.03
N THR A 231 -17.02 10.41 5.25
CA THR A 231 -17.10 9.47 6.38
C THR A 231 -17.16 8.04 5.88
N LEU A 232 -16.28 7.17 6.37
CA LEU A 232 -16.16 5.78 5.94
C LEU A 232 -15.38 4.93 6.96
N ASP A 233 -15.52 3.62 6.91
CA ASP A 233 -14.69 2.73 7.72
C ASP A 233 -13.26 2.59 7.17
N TRP A 234 -12.32 2.22 8.05
CA TRP A 234 -10.91 2.04 7.72
C TRP A 234 -10.65 1.05 6.58
N GLU A 235 -11.38 -0.07 6.52
CA GLU A 235 -11.17 -1.05 5.43
C GLU A 235 -11.61 -0.46 4.09
N THR A 236 -12.77 0.20 4.05
CA THR A 236 -13.26 0.91 2.86
C THR A 236 -12.28 2.02 2.45
N TYR A 237 -11.74 2.78 3.39
CA TYR A 237 -10.73 3.81 3.14
C TYR A 237 -9.50 3.23 2.43
N VAL A 238 -8.91 2.16 2.98
CA VAL A 238 -7.72 1.53 2.43
C VAL A 238 -8.01 0.94 1.05
N ARG A 239 -9.16 0.26 0.88
CA ARG A 239 -9.52 -0.37 -0.39
C ARG A 239 -9.75 0.66 -1.49
N LEU A 240 -10.35 1.82 -1.20
CA LEU A 240 -10.47 2.92 -2.16
C LEU A 240 -9.12 3.57 -2.46
N ALA A 241 -8.34 3.89 -1.42
CA ALA A 241 -7.03 4.54 -1.56
C ALA A 241 -6.02 3.66 -2.31
N CYS A 242 -6.15 2.35 -2.20
CA CYS A 242 -5.33 1.39 -2.93
C CYS A 242 -6.00 0.90 -4.25
N GLY A 243 -7.17 1.43 -4.64
CA GLY A 243 -7.80 1.07 -5.92
C GLY A 243 -8.33 -0.36 -6.02
N ARG A 244 -8.59 -1.01 -4.88
CA ARG A 244 -9.13 -2.38 -4.78
C ARG A 244 -10.65 -2.44 -4.93
N ILE A 245 -11.33 -1.30 -4.77
CA ILE A 245 -12.76 -1.13 -5.04
C ILE A 245 -12.99 0.25 -5.67
N THR A 246 -14.08 0.40 -6.40
CA THR A 246 -14.49 1.71 -6.93
C THR A 246 -15.34 2.47 -5.92
N PRO A 247 -15.45 3.81 -6.03
CA PRO A 247 -16.36 4.60 -5.19
C PRO A 247 -17.81 4.11 -5.27
N GLU A 248 -18.28 3.67 -6.44
CA GLU A 248 -19.64 3.16 -6.63
C GLU A 248 -19.88 1.86 -5.85
N ALA A 249 -18.86 0.99 -5.78
CA ALA A 249 -18.92 -0.26 -5.00
C ALA A 249 -18.85 -0.03 -3.48
N ALA A 250 -18.54 1.19 -3.04
CA ALA A 250 -18.47 1.59 -1.63
C ALA A 250 -19.60 2.53 -1.22
N ALA A 251 -20.57 2.83 -2.10
CA ALA A 251 -21.58 3.86 -1.88
C ALA A 251 -22.46 3.64 -0.64
N ASP A 252 -22.62 2.40 -0.19
CA ASP A 252 -23.35 2.03 1.03
C ASP A 252 -22.55 2.22 2.33
N ARG A 253 -21.22 2.31 2.22
CA ARG A 253 -20.26 2.44 3.33
C ARG A 253 -19.52 3.78 3.35
N LEU A 254 -19.81 4.65 2.37
CA LEU A 254 -19.24 5.96 2.21
C LEU A 254 -20.34 7.01 2.30
N LYS A 255 -20.23 7.91 3.27
CA LYS A 255 -21.09 9.07 3.39
C LYS A 255 -20.33 10.32 3.00
N SER A 256 -20.92 11.13 2.12
CA SER A 256 -20.39 12.42 1.69
C SER A 256 -21.33 13.56 2.07
N GLU A 257 -20.80 14.63 2.64
CA GLU A 257 -21.53 15.86 2.97
C GLU A 257 -20.82 17.08 2.38
N GLY A 258 -21.55 18.16 2.10
CA GLY A 258 -21.03 19.39 1.50
C GLY A 258 -21.15 19.43 -0.02
N ASP A 259 -20.14 19.93 -0.71
CA ASP A 259 -20.10 20.07 -2.16
C ASP A 259 -19.99 18.69 -2.86
N ALA A 260 -21.02 18.34 -3.65
CA ALA A 260 -21.12 17.07 -4.35
C ALA A 260 -20.07 16.91 -5.47
N ASP A 261 -19.74 17.99 -6.18
CA ASP A 261 -18.76 17.96 -7.26
C ASP A 261 -17.35 17.78 -6.69
N LEU A 262 -17.06 18.45 -5.57
CA LEU A 262 -15.79 18.31 -4.85
C LEU A 262 -15.61 16.90 -4.28
N THR A 263 -16.62 16.36 -3.59
CA THR A 263 -16.55 14.98 -3.05
C THR A 263 -16.36 13.96 -4.15
N ALA A 264 -17.07 14.08 -5.27
CA ALA A 264 -16.86 13.23 -6.44
C ALA A 264 -15.46 13.39 -7.04
N ALA A 265 -14.92 14.61 -7.10
CA ALA A 265 -13.56 14.88 -7.60
C ALA A 265 -12.47 14.26 -6.71
N ILE A 266 -12.66 14.31 -5.39
CA ILE A 266 -11.76 13.66 -4.43
C ILE A 266 -11.78 12.15 -4.64
N LEU A 267 -12.97 11.54 -4.69
CA LEU A 267 -13.13 10.08 -4.83
C LEU A 267 -12.55 9.54 -6.15
N ARG A 268 -12.72 10.27 -7.26
CA ARG A 268 -12.11 9.89 -8.56
C ARG A 268 -10.58 9.87 -8.52
N ASN A 269 -9.97 10.70 -7.68
CA ASN A 269 -8.51 10.85 -7.57
C ASN A 269 -7.93 10.19 -6.32
N PHE A 270 -8.74 9.43 -5.58
CA PHE A 270 -8.39 8.95 -4.25
C PHE A 270 -7.36 7.82 -4.26
N THR A 271 -7.26 7.09 -5.37
CA THR A 271 -6.28 6.01 -5.52
C THR A 271 -4.85 6.55 -5.61
N VAL A 272 -3.97 6.07 -4.74
CA VAL A 272 -2.57 6.52 -4.61
C VAL A 272 -1.53 5.46 -4.95
N THR A 273 -1.97 4.21 -5.07
CA THR A 273 -1.11 3.11 -5.53
C THR A 273 -1.17 2.99 -7.06
N PRO A 274 -0.05 2.62 -7.71
CA PRO A 274 0.01 2.40 -9.16
C PRO A 274 -0.83 1.21 -9.66
#